data_AF-A0A9E4AK78-F1
#
_entry.id   AF-A0A9E4AK78-F1
#
_cell.length_a   1.000
_cell.length_b   1.000
_cell.length_c   1.000
_cell.angle_alpha   90.00
_cell.angle_beta   90.00
_cell.angle_gamma   90.00
#
_symmetry.space_group_name_H-M   'P 1'
#
loop_
_entity.id
_entity.type
_entity.pdbx_description
1 polymer ?
#
loop_
_entity_poly.entity_id
_entity_poly.type
_entity_poly.pdbx_seq_one_letter_code
_entity_poly.pdbx_strand_id
1 'polypeptide(L)'
;GFLQRLLDIKGLSLNEFNLLRLERRDKLRQAISWYKMKETGYKAFSDIPAAGAKQVDLCFEDLEQTLLDIYNDEYGWKLVFDSYGIKPKTIYYEDFMSQSNQAAVMQEVIDCLSLPCDWSDDRERSLLDTHYRVQSDDWNDLVYDAFRSRVLERGEIDESLLREQSRQR
;
A
#
# COMPACT_ATOMS: atom_id res chain seq x y z
N GLY A 1 -14.33 -10.06 17.46
CA GLY A 1 -14.05 -8.64 17.14
C GLY A 1 -15.28 -7.95 16.56
N PHE A 2 -15.21 -6.65 16.26
CA PHE A 2 -16.30 -5.91 15.59
C PHE A 2 -16.71 -6.57 14.26
N LEU A 3 -15.72 -6.97 13.45
CA LEU A 3 -15.94 -7.65 12.17
C LEU A 3 -16.74 -8.95 12.32
N GLN A 4 -16.40 -9.82 13.28
CA GLN A 4 -17.14 -11.05 13.54
C GLN A 4 -18.60 -10.79 13.88
N ARG A 5 -18.89 -9.81 14.76
CA ARG A 5 -20.28 -9.47 15.10
C ARG A 5 -21.07 -9.00 13.88
N LEU A 6 -20.41 -8.27 12.98
CA LEU A 6 -21.02 -7.75 11.75
C LEU A 6 -21.37 -8.89 10.77
N LEU A 7 -20.46 -9.86 10.65
CA LEU A 7 -20.66 -11.09 9.87
C LEU A 7 -21.77 -11.95 10.47
N ASP A 8 -21.76 -12.15 11.79
CA ASP A 8 -22.78 -12.92 12.52
C ASP A 8 -24.18 -12.32 12.34
N ILE A 9 -24.33 -11.00 12.45
CA ILE A 9 -25.61 -10.29 12.23
C ILE A 9 -26.16 -10.54 10.82
N LYS A 10 -25.26 -10.70 9.84
CA LYS A 10 -25.63 -10.90 8.44
C LYS A 10 -25.72 -12.38 8.05
N GLY A 11 -25.42 -13.31 8.96
CA GLY A 11 -25.35 -14.74 8.67
C GLY A 11 -24.27 -15.08 7.64
N LEU A 12 -23.22 -14.26 7.56
CA LEU A 12 -22.13 -14.40 6.59
C LEU A 12 -20.91 -15.00 7.28
N SER A 13 -20.13 -15.78 6.54
CA SER A 13 -18.80 -16.21 6.94
C SER A 13 -17.74 -15.52 6.10
N LEU A 14 -16.63 -15.11 6.72
CA LEU A 14 -15.49 -14.56 5.96
C LEU A 14 -14.98 -15.52 4.88
N ASN A 15 -15.16 -16.82 5.07
CA ASN A 15 -14.73 -17.86 4.13
C ASN A 15 -15.61 -17.91 2.86
N GLU A 16 -16.73 -17.18 2.82
CA GLU A 16 -17.59 -17.07 1.64
C GLU A 16 -17.12 -15.96 0.68
N PHE A 17 -16.12 -15.16 1.08
CA PHE A 17 -15.62 -14.05 0.30
C PHE A 17 -14.26 -14.36 -0.32
N ASN A 18 -14.12 -14.01 -1.59
CA ASN A 18 -12.82 -13.87 -2.21
C ASN A 18 -12.19 -12.56 -1.72
N LEU A 19 -11.11 -12.66 -0.94
CA LEU A 19 -10.44 -11.52 -0.36
C LEU A 19 -9.13 -11.20 -1.09
N LEU A 20 -8.96 -9.92 -1.41
CA LEU A 20 -7.70 -9.36 -1.87
C LEU A 20 -7.02 -8.63 -0.71
N ARG A 21 -5.70 -8.75 -0.64
CA ARG A 21 -4.88 -7.97 0.28
C ARG A 21 -3.88 -7.15 -0.52
N LEU A 22 -4.02 -5.83 -0.50
CA LEU A 22 -3.01 -4.94 -1.06
C LEU A 22 -1.89 -4.75 -0.03
N GLU A 23 -0.67 -5.08 -0.42
CA GLU A 23 0.53 -4.84 0.38
C GLU A 23 1.51 -3.97 -0.42
N ARG A 24 2.38 -3.25 0.26
CA ARG A 24 3.47 -2.50 -0.36
C ARG A 24 4.80 -3.03 0.13
N ARG A 25 5.75 -3.35 -0.74
CA ARG A 25 7.05 -3.90 -0.30
C ARG A 25 7.91 -2.84 0.38
N ASP A 26 7.92 -1.62 -0.16
CA ASP A 26 8.68 -0.50 0.40
C ASP A 26 7.88 0.20 1.52
N LYS A 27 8.06 -0.28 2.76
CA LYS A 27 7.38 0.26 3.95
C LYS A 27 7.80 1.68 4.29
N LEU A 28 9.04 2.06 4.00
CA LEU A 28 9.50 3.42 4.26
C LEU A 28 8.81 4.40 3.31
N ARG A 29 8.72 4.10 2.01
CA ARG A 29 7.95 4.93 1.08
C ARG A 29 6.46 4.92 1.39
N GLN A 30 5.92 3.83 1.91
CA GLN A 30 4.55 3.80 2.45
C GLN A 30 4.40 4.77 3.63
N ALA A 31 5.33 4.74 4.59
CA ALA A 31 5.33 5.60 5.76
C ALA A 31 5.45 7.08 5.38
N ILE A 32 6.34 7.45 4.46
CA ILE A 32 6.50 8.82 3.96
C ILE A 32 5.21 9.30 3.31
N SER A 33 4.62 8.47 2.44
CA SER A 33 3.36 8.77 1.78
C SER A 33 2.22 8.96 2.80
N TRP A 34 2.15 8.11 3.83
CA TRP A 34 1.13 8.21 4.86
C TRP A 34 1.35 9.41 5.79
N TYR A 35 2.59 9.69 6.18
CA TYR A 35 2.98 10.85 6.96
C TYR A 35 2.58 12.14 6.25
N LYS A 36 2.94 12.27 4.97
CA LYS A 36 2.53 13.40 4.12
C LYS A 36 1.02 13.56 4.05
N MET A 37 0.28 12.46 3.93
CA MET A 37 -1.20 12.47 3.94
C MET A 37 -1.75 12.96 5.29
N LYS A 38 -1.17 12.53 6.42
CA LYS A 38 -1.57 12.97 7.77
C LYS A 38 -1.36 14.49 7.93
N GLU A 39 -0.21 15.01 7.49
CA GLU A 39 0.15 16.43 7.65
C GLU A 39 -0.60 17.37 6.72
N THR A 40 -0.77 16.98 5.45
CA THR A 40 -1.43 17.83 4.45
C THR A 40 -2.94 17.65 4.40
N GLY A 41 -3.46 16.56 4.97
CA GLY A 41 -4.86 16.14 4.81
C GLY A 41 -5.22 15.72 3.38
N TYR A 42 -4.26 15.79 2.45
CA TYR A 42 -4.49 15.55 1.03
C TYR A 42 -4.43 14.06 0.72
N LYS A 43 -5.46 13.57 0.05
CA LYS A 43 -5.52 12.21 -0.51
C LYS A 43 -5.51 12.33 -2.03
N ALA A 44 -4.68 11.55 -2.71
CA ALA A 44 -4.55 11.59 -4.19
C ALA A 44 -5.85 11.33 -4.97
N PHE A 45 -6.92 10.89 -4.29
CA PHE A 45 -8.25 10.66 -4.84
C PHE A 45 -9.21 11.85 -4.73
N SER A 46 -8.78 12.99 -4.17
CA SER A 46 -9.63 14.18 -4.14
C SER A 46 -9.43 15.02 -5.40
N ASP A 47 -10.52 15.33 -6.10
CA ASP A 47 -10.58 16.32 -7.20
C ASP A 47 -10.19 17.74 -6.76
N ILE A 48 -9.96 17.95 -5.47
CA ILE A 48 -9.47 19.19 -4.90
C ILE A 48 -8.03 19.36 -5.42
N PRO A 49 -7.73 20.38 -6.22
CA PRO A 49 -6.36 20.67 -6.61
C PRO A 49 -5.52 20.84 -5.34
N ALA A 50 -4.24 20.46 -5.38
CA ALA A 50 -3.27 20.79 -4.34
C ALA A 50 -2.99 22.32 -4.30
N ALA A 51 -4.03 23.14 -4.22
CA ALA A 51 -3.94 24.58 -4.09
C ALA A 51 -3.51 24.88 -2.66
N GLY A 52 -2.20 25.10 -2.48
CA GLY A 52 -1.61 25.49 -1.20
C GLY A 52 -1.25 24.31 -0.29
N ALA A 53 -0.78 23.18 -0.86
CA ALA A 53 -0.20 22.12 -0.05
C ALA A 53 0.84 22.73 0.90
N LYS A 54 0.51 22.71 2.20
CA LYS A 54 1.38 23.22 3.26
C LYS A 54 2.72 22.51 3.14
N GLN A 55 3.82 23.25 3.19
CA GLN A 55 5.15 22.64 3.28
C GLN A 55 5.13 21.68 4.47
N VAL A 56 5.44 20.41 4.21
CA VAL A 56 5.45 19.38 5.24
C VAL A 56 6.77 19.48 5.97
N ASP A 57 6.71 19.88 7.24
CA ASP A 57 7.85 19.88 8.13
C ASP A 57 8.15 18.45 8.54
N LEU A 58 9.34 17.95 8.21
CA LEU A 58 9.71 16.57 8.52
C LEU A 58 10.05 16.42 10.00
N CYS A 59 9.27 15.60 10.71
CA CYS A 59 9.61 15.07 12.03
C CYS A 59 9.98 13.58 11.90
N PHE A 60 11.22 13.24 12.24
CA PHE A 60 11.72 11.86 12.09
C PHE A 60 11.02 10.90 13.04
N GLU A 61 10.77 11.34 14.28
CA GLU A 61 10.12 10.54 15.30
C GLU A 61 8.68 10.19 14.91
N ASP A 62 7.96 11.12 14.28
CA ASP A 62 6.60 10.85 13.77
C ASP A 62 6.59 9.93 12.55
N LEU A 63 7.63 10.02 11.70
CA LEU A 63 7.81 9.12 10.57
C LEU A 63 8.17 7.70 11.04
N GLU A 64 9.04 7.55 12.04
CA GLU A 64 9.35 6.28 12.71
C GLU A 64 8.09 5.68 13.33
N GLN A 65 7.29 6.49 14.05
CA GLN A 65 6.02 6.03 14.61
C GLN A 65 5.04 5.59 13.52
N THR A 66 4.96 6.34 12.42
CA THR A 66 4.11 5.97 11.27
C THR A 66 4.56 4.65 10.64
N LEU A 67 5.87 4.40 10.57
CA LEU A 67 6.39 3.13 10.09
C LEU A 67 6.02 1.97 11.03
N LEU A 68 6.11 2.16 12.35
CA LEU A 68 5.67 1.18 13.35
C LEU A 68 4.16 0.90 13.24
N ASP A 69 3.34 1.94 13.04
CA ASP A 69 1.90 1.80 12.85
C ASP A 69 1.60 0.89 11.64
N ILE A 70 2.30 1.07 10.51
CA ILE A 70 2.15 0.21 9.32
C ILE A 70 2.44 -1.26 9.65
N TYR A 71 3.57 -1.54 10.31
CA TYR A 71 3.93 -2.90 10.66
C TYR A 71 2.91 -3.53 11.61
N ASN A 72 2.43 -2.77 12.60
CA ASN A 72 1.41 -3.23 13.53
C ASN A 72 0.08 -3.53 12.83
N ASP A 73 -0.36 -2.68 11.91
CA ASP A 73 -1.59 -2.89 11.14
C ASP A 73 -1.47 -4.14 10.25
N GLU A 74 -0.33 -4.34 9.58
CA GLU A 74 -0.10 -5.51 8.75
C GLU A 74 -0.02 -6.81 9.54
N TYR A 75 0.60 -6.75 10.72
CA TYR A 75 0.62 -7.87 11.64
C TYR A 75 -0.79 -8.17 12.18
N GLY A 76 -1.56 -7.14 12.53
CA GLY A 76 -2.95 -7.26 12.94
C GLY A 76 -3.81 -7.97 11.90
N TRP A 77 -3.71 -7.56 10.63
CA TRP A 77 -4.40 -8.24 9.53
C TRP A 77 -3.95 -9.68 9.34
N LYS A 78 -2.64 -9.95 9.44
CA LYS A 78 -2.12 -11.32 9.38
C LYS A 78 -2.75 -12.20 10.47
N LEU A 79 -2.79 -11.72 11.71
CA LEU A 79 -3.42 -12.45 12.82
C LEU A 79 -4.91 -12.71 12.57
N VAL A 80 -5.63 -11.72 12.01
CA VAL A 80 -7.03 -11.89 11.62
C VAL A 80 -7.15 -13.03 10.61
N PHE A 81 -6.44 -12.98 9.49
CA PHE A 81 -6.52 -14.01 8.45
C PHE A 81 -6.14 -15.40 8.99
N ASP A 82 -5.06 -15.50 9.77
CA ASP A 82 -4.62 -16.75 10.38
C ASP A 82 -5.69 -17.31 11.34
N SER A 83 -6.34 -16.45 12.15
CA SER A 83 -7.37 -16.87 13.11
C SER A 83 -8.65 -17.43 12.46
N TYR A 84 -8.93 -17.05 11.21
CA TYR A 84 -10.06 -17.55 10.43
C TYR A 84 -9.66 -18.61 9.39
N GLY A 85 -8.38 -18.96 9.28
CA GLY A 85 -7.88 -19.87 8.25
C GLY A 85 -8.00 -19.33 6.82
N ILE A 86 -8.06 -18.01 6.68
CA ILE A 86 -8.24 -17.33 5.39
C ILE A 86 -6.87 -17.11 4.75
N LYS A 87 -6.79 -17.34 3.44
CA LYS A 87 -5.62 -17.00 2.63
C LYS A 87 -6.05 -15.98 1.57
N PRO A 88 -5.95 -14.67 1.85
CA PRO A 88 -6.27 -13.68 0.85
C PRO A 88 -5.27 -13.76 -0.30
N LYS A 89 -5.70 -13.38 -1.50
CA LYS A 89 -4.79 -13.17 -2.62
C LYS A 89 -4.06 -11.84 -2.40
N THR A 90 -2.75 -11.92 -2.12
CA THR A 90 -1.92 -10.73 -1.93
C THR A 90 -1.56 -10.13 -3.29
N ILE A 91 -1.81 -8.83 -3.42
CA ILE A 91 -1.40 -8.00 -4.54
C ILE A 91 -0.36 -7.01 -4.01
N TYR A 92 0.79 -6.91 -4.68
CA TYR A 92 1.81 -5.94 -4.30
C TYR A 92 1.63 -4.65 -5.09
N TYR A 93 1.65 -3.52 -4.39
CA TYR A 93 1.53 -2.19 -4.96
C TYR A 93 2.54 -1.95 -6.09
N GLU A 94 3.80 -2.37 -5.91
CA GLU A 94 4.85 -2.18 -6.92
C GLU A 94 4.55 -2.94 -8.22
N ASP A 95 4.00 -4.16 -8.13
CA ASP A 95 3.62 -4.94 -9.30
C ASP A 95 2.38 -4.33 -9.97
N PHE A 96 1.43 -3.86 -9.17
CA PHE A 96 0.22 -3.19 -9.66
C PHE A 96 0.51 -1.87 -10.38
N MET A 97 1.49 -1.11 -9.90
CA MET A 97 1.89 0.17 -10.49
C MET A 97 2.87 0.03 -11.66
N SER A 98 3.52 -1.14 -11.81
CA SER A 98 4.43 -1.40 -12.91
C SER A 98 3.66 -1.61 -14.22
N GLN A 99 3.93 -0.80 -15.25
CA GLN A 99 3.29 -0.95 -16.56
C GLN A 99 3.45 -2.34 -17.17
N SER A 100 4.60 -3.00 -16.93
CA SER A 100 4.85 -4.34 -17.46
C SER A 100 4.02 -5.42 -16.75
N ASN A 101 3.69 -5.23 -15.48
CA ASN A 101 3.05 -6.25 -14.64
C ASN A 101 1.58 -5.96 -14.37
N GLN A 102 1.14 -4.72 -14.55
CA GLN A 102 -0.20 -4.25 -14.20
C GLN A 102 -1.32 -5.09 -14.84
N ALA A 103 -1.18 -5.45 -16.13
CA ALA A 103 -2.19 -6.26 -16.80
C ALA A 103 -2.33 -7.65 -16.18
N ALA A 104 -1.22 -8.31 -15.85
CA ALA A 104 -1.22 -9.61 -15.19
C ALA A 104 -1.81 -9.53 -13.78
N VAL A 105 -1.41 -8.51 -13.00
CA VAL A 105 -1.94 -8.26 -11.65
C VAL A 105 -3.46 -8.01 -11.68
N MET A 106 -3.95 -7.25 -12.66
CA MET A 106 -5.38 -7.00 -12.81
C MET A 106 -6.16 -8.24 -13.23
N GLN A 107 -5.58 -9.09 -14.09
CA GLN A 107 -6.18 -10.37 -14.41
C GLN A 107 -6.29 -11.26 -13.16
N GLU A 108 -5.25 -11.31 -12.31
CA GLU A 108 -5.31 -12.04 -11.04
C GLU A 108 -6.39 -11.52 -10.08
N VAL A 109 -6.63 -10.21 -10.07
CA VAL A 109 -7.71 -9.57 -9.29
C VAL A 109 -9.08 -10.01 -9.82
N ILE A 110 -9.27 -9.98 -11.14
CA ILE A 110 -10.50 -10.40 -11.81
C ILE A 110 -10.81 -11.87 -11.57
N ASP A 111 -9.80 -12.73 -11.73
CA ASP A 111 -9.93 -14.17 -11.50
C ASP A 111 -10.28 -14.45 -10.03
N CYS A 112 -9.58 -13.80 -9.09
CA CYS A 112 -9.86 -13.94 -7.67
C CYS A 112 -11.28 -13.51 -7.32
N LEU A 113 -11.76 -12.39 -7.86
CA LEU A 113 -13.10 -11.88 -7.60
C LEU A 113 -14.18 -12.54 -8.47
N SER A 114 -13.80 -13.43 -9.39
CA SER A 114 -14.70 -14.08 -10.36
C SER A 114 -15.56 -13.07 -11.14
N LEU A 115 -14.93 -11.96 -11.54
CA LEU A 115 -15.61 -10.92 -12.32
C LEU A 115 -15.78 -11.38 -13.79
N PRO A 116 -16.90 -11.07 -14.44
CA PRO A 116 -17.14 -11.44 -15.84
C PRO A 116 -16.44 -10.44 -16.79
N CYS A 117 -15.12 -10.32 -16.68
CA CYS A 117 -14.29 -9.37 -17.41
C CYS A 117 -13.01 -10.09 -17.87
N ASP A 118 -12.49 -9.71 -19.04
CA ASP A 118 -11.19 -10.16 -19.53
C ASP A 118 -10.27 -8.95 -19.66
N TRP A 119 -9.32 -8.79 -18.73
CA TRP A 119 -8.40 -7.65 -18.74
C TRP A 119 -7.40 -7.70 -19.88
N SER A 120 -7.30 -8.86 -20.57
CA SER A 120 -6.50 -8.98 -21.77
C SER A 120 -7.20 -8.40 -23.02
N ASP A 121 -8.51 -8.11 -22.97
CA ASP A 121 -9.19 -7.35 -24.03
C ASP A 121 -8.92 -5.85 -23.88
N ASP A 122 -8.17 -5.30 -24.84
CA ASP A 122 -7.85 -3.87 -24.94
C ASP A 122 -9.08 -2.95 -24.83
N ARG A 123 -10.25 -3.41 -25.30
CA ARG A 123 -11.49 -2.62 -25.25
C ARG A 123 -12.02 -2.51 -23.82
N GLU A 124 -12.05 -3.60 -23.07
CA GLU A 124 -12.48 -3.59 -21.67
C GLU A 124 -11.52 -2.78 -20.80
N ARG A 125 -10.21 -2.94 -21.05
CA ARG A 125 -9.16 -2.16 -20.39
C ARG A 125 -9.27 -0.66 -20.67
N SER A 126 -9.59 -0.27 -21.91
CA SER A 126 -9.73 1.15 -22.29
C SER A 126 -10.88 1.87 -21.57
N LEU A 127 -11.92 1.15 -21.15
CA LEU A 127 -13.05 1.70 -20.40
C LEU A 127 -12.71 1.99 -18.93
N LEU A 128 -11.62 1.41 -18.45
CA LEU A 128 -11.13 1.52 -17.08
C LEU A 128 -9.80 2.28 -17.01
N ASP A 129 -9.46 3.04 -18.06
CA ASP A 129 -8.29 3.92 -18.11
C ASP A 129 -8.44 5.05 -17.07
N THR A 130 -8.16 4.70 -15.82
CA THR A 130 -8.02 5.65 -14.73
C THR A 130 -6.62 6.22 -14.84
N HIS A 131 -6.52 7.52 -15.15
CA HIS A 131 -5.28 8.28 -15.12
C HIS A 131 -4.72 8.36 -13.68
N TYR A 132 -4.17 7.26 -13.18
CA TYR A 132 -3.42 7.25 -11.93
C TYR A 132 -2.11 8.00 -12.14
N ARG A 133 -2.04 9.21 -11.57
CA ARG A 133 -0.78 9.95 -11.50
C ARG A 133 -0.01 9.49 -10.28
N VAL A 134 1.12 8.83 -10.52
CA VAL A 134 2.11 8.56 -9.48
C VAL A 134 2.53 9.91 -8.87
N GLN A 135 2.20 10.14 -7.61
CA GLN A 135 2.68 11.31 -6.87
C GLN A 135 4.06 11.04 -6.27
N SER A 136 5.04 10.75 -7.14
CA SER A 136 6.44 10.85 -6.75
C SER A 136 6.84 12.30 -6.94
N ASP A 137 7.04 13.02 -5.84
CA ASP A 137 7.67 14.33 -5.86
C ASP A 137 9.04 14.26 -5.19
N ASP A 138 9.92 15.20 -5.56
CA ASP A 138 11.31 15.25 -5.10
C ASP A 138 11.42 15.25 -3.57
N TRP A 139 10.38 15.75 -2.87
CA TRP A 139 10.29 15.71 -1.41
C TRP A 139 10.29 14.27 -0.87
N ASN A 140 9.55 13.35 -1.48
CA ASN A 140 9.51 11.95 -1.03
C ASN A 140 10.90 11.29 -1.10
N ASP A 141 11.66 11.57 -2.16
CA ASP A 141 13.01 11.02 -2.33
C ASP A 141 14.01 11.66 -1.37
N LEU A 142 13.92 12.98 -1.16
CA LEU A 142 14.73 13.69 -0.17
C LEU A 142 14.51 13.14 1.26
N VAL A 143 13.25 12.93 1.66
CA VAL A 143 12.92 12.37 2.97
C VAL A 143 13.41 10.93 3.08
N TYR A 144 13.26 10.13 2.02
CA TYR A 144 13.74 8.75 1.98
C TYR A 144 15.26 8.68 2.22
N ASP A 145 16.03 9.48 1.49
CA ASP A 145 17.49 9.51 1.62
C ASP A 145 17.95 10.06 2.98
N ALA A 146 17.26 11.09 3.50
CA ALA A 146 17.55 11.65 4.81
C ALA A 146 17.28 10.65 5.94
N PHE A 147 16.15 9.93 5.88
CA PHE A 147 15.81 8.88 6.85
C PHE A 147 16.82 7.73 6.81
N ARG A 148 17.16 7.27 5.61
CA ARG A 148 18.14 6.20 5.42
C ARG A 148 19.50 6.59 6.00
N SER A 149 19.95 7.83 5.76
CA SER A 149 21.22 8.34 6.30
C SER A 149 21.21 8.38 7.83
N ARG A 150 20.13 8.88 8.44
CA ARG A 150 19.96 8.94 9.91
C ARG A 150 20.03 7.54 10.56
N VAL A 151 19.37 6.55 9.97
CA VAL A 151 19.37 5.17 10.48
C VAL A 151 20.78 4.57 10.43
N LEU A 152 21.52 4.80 9.34
CA LEU A 152 22.89 4.33 9.19
C LEU A 152 23.83 5.01 10.21
N GLU A 153 23.66 6.30 10.47
CA GLU A 153 24.45 7.05 11.45
C GLU A 153 24.22 6.59 12.90
N ARG A 154 23.00 6.15 13.23
CA ARG A 154 22.69 5.61 14.57
C ARG A 154 23.21 4.17 14.77
N GLY A 155 23.62 3.48 13.71
CA GLY A 155 24.04 2.08 13.77
C GLY A 155 22.92 1.11 14.17
N GLU A 156 21.66 1.53 14.02
CA GLU A 156 20.48 0.78 14.47
C GLU A 156 20.04 -0.31 13.48
N ILE A 157 20.50 -0.26 12.22
CA ILE A 157 20.16 -1.23 11.17
C ILE A 157 21.39 -1.57 10.32
N ASP A 158 21.60 -2.86 10.07
CA ASP A 158 22.60 -3.36 9.11
C ASP A 158 22.22 -2.93 7.67
N GLU A 159 23.17 -2.35 6.94
CA GLU A 159 23.04 -1.97 5.53
C GLU A 159 22.46 -3.08 4.65
N SER A 160 22.67 -4.35 5.02
CA SER A 160 22.16 -5.52 4.30
C SER A 160 20.63 -5.57 4.20
N LEU A 161 19.91 -5.19 5.28
CA LEU A 161 18.44 -5.17 5.34
C LEU A 161 17.81 -4.10 4.42
N LEU A 162 18.50 -2.96 4.26
CA LEU A 162 18.05 -1.87 3.37
C LEU A 162 18.34 -2.18 1.89
N ARG A 163 19.36 -3.00 1.61
CA ARG A 163 19.76 -3.40 0.25
C ARG A 163 18.87 -4.49 -0.33
N GLU A 164 18.35 -5.42 0.48
CA GLU A 164 17.38 -6.42 0.00
C GLU A 164 16.08 -5.79 -0.50
N GLN A 165 15.59 -4.73 0.16
CA GLN A 165 14.41 -3.99 -0.29
C GLN A 165 14.64 -3.19 -1.59
N SER A 166 15.89 -2.79 -1.85
CA SER A 166 16.24 -2.02 -3.05
C SER A 166 16.56 -2.90 -4.28
N ARG A 167 16.92 -4.17 -4.07
CA ARG A 167 17.26 -5.13 -5.15
C ARG A 167 16.06 -5.81 -5.80
N GLN A 168 14.86 -5.65 -5.24
CA GLN A 168 13.60 -6.10 -5.84
C GLN A 168 12.94 -5.03 -6.73
N ARG A 169 13.67 -3.96 -7.08
CA ARG A 169 13.26 -2.92 -8.04
C ARG A 169 13.54 -3.33 -9.47
#